data_AF-A0A8H4JBS8-F1
#
_entry.id   AF-A0A8H4JBS8-F1
#
_cell.length_a   1.000
_cell.length_b   1.000
_cell.length_c   1.000
_cell.angle_alpha   90.00
_cell.angle_beta   90.00
_cell.angle_gamma   90.00
#
_symmetry.space_group_name_H-M   'P 1'
#
loop_
_entity.id
_entity.type
_entity.pdbx_description
1 polymer ?
#
loop_
_entity_poly.entity_id
_entity_poly.type
_entity_poly.pdbx_seq_one_letter_code
_entity_poly.pdbx_strand_id
1 'polypeptide(L)'
;MELGGAAVVSEAIQGVVEDKLRVEEEDMEGRLAVVSKLSRSFRQNSRVANVEDAFHPATKNKLDLNSLKLTEGFPNRPGYGTRGTRVELTANYIELLPPSNLTLHQYDIQISPVAVGKKHFRVVQLLLQAPECASKQGDIATDFRSTLVSKTKLSQDEVLVEVPYRSESEDEPTARATVYKVRVQYSKTLNVGELVNYLNSTSLSQSLVDKQELTQALNIFLNHYAKSAKNLITIGSTKSFSLSSEAARADIGSGLEII
;
A
#
# COMPACT_ATOMS: atom_id res chain seq x y z
N MET A 1 -14.29 27.80 -6.37
CA MET A 1 -13.79 28.36 -5.08
C MET A 1 -14.68 27.74 -4.01
N GLU A 2 -14.21 26.93 -3.07
CA GLU A 2 -12.90 26.81 -2.46
C GLU A 2 -12.52 25.34 -2.20
N LEU A 3 -11.20 25.13 -2.08
CA LEU A 3 -10.53 23.88 -1.77
C LEU A 3 -10.61 23.59 -0.27
N GLY A 4 -11.61 22.82 0.17
CA GLY A 4 -11.70 22.29 1.53
C GLY A 4 -11.41 20.79 1.54
N GLY A 5 -10.16 20.40 1.81
CA GLY A 5 -9.84 18.97 1.92
C GLY A 5 -8.41 18.62 2.32
N ALA A 6 -7.45 19.53 2.11
CA ALA A 6 -6.04 19.27 2.45
C ALA A 6 -5.68 19.51 3.93
N ALA A 7 -6.54 20.18 4.70
CA ALA A 7 -6.18 20.65 6.05
C ALA A 7 -6.27 19.57 7.14
N VAL A 8 -7.05 18.49 6.97
CA VAL A 8 -7.33 17.56 8.07
C VAL A 8 -6.25 16.47 8.24
N VAL A 9 -5.34 16.33 7.28
CA VAL A 9 -4.26 15.33 7.36
C VAL A 9 -3.02 15.88 8.10
N SER A 10 -2.97 17.20 8.36
CA SER A 10 -1.78 17.85 8.93
C SER A 10 -1.69 17.81 10.45
N GLU A 11 -2.79 17.56 11.19
CA GLU A 11 -2.78 17.65 12.65
C GLU A 11 -2.37 16.33 13.37
N ALA A 12 -2.30 15.20 12.66
CA ALA A 12 -2.00 13.90 13.29
C ALA A 12 -0.50 13.51 13.30
N ILE A 13 0.39 14.34 12.75
CA ILE A 13 1.84 14.06 12.66
C ILE A 13 2.66 14.96 13.62
N GLN A 14 1.98 15.72 14.48
CA GLN A 14 2.62 16.54 15.50
C GLN A 14 2.97 15.69 16.73
N GLY A 15 3.87 14.71 16.60
CA GLY A 15 4.12 13.84 17.75
C GLY A 15 5.33 12.93 17.71
N VAL A 16 6.36 13.14 16.88
CA VAL A 16 7.73 12.65 17.14
C VAL A 16 8.75 13.50 16.35
N VAL A 17 8.87 14.80 16.64
CA VAL A 17 10.06 15.57 16.24
C VAL A 17 10.28 16.65 17.31
N GLU A 18 10.84 16.29 18.46
CA GLU A 18 11.55 17.26 19.27
C GLU A 18 12.97 17.36 18.72
N ASP A 19 13.22 18.37 17.88
CA ASP A 19 14.58 18.83 17.65
C ASP A 19 14.62 20.35 17.76
N LYS A 20 15.57 20.80 18.58
CA LYS A 20 15.61 22.14 19.18
C LYS A 20 16.04 23.16 18.11
N LEU A 21 15.11 23.98 17.63
CA LEU A 21 15.41 25.14 16.79
C LEU A 21 16.29 26.11 17.57
N ARG A 22 17.51 26.38 17.08
CA ARG A 22 18.38 27.46 17.56
C ARG A 22 18.49 28.48 16.44
N VAL A 23 17.95 29.67 16.68
CA VAL A 23 18.05 30.82 15.79
C VAL A 23 19.30 31.59 16.21
N GLU A 24 20.29 31.70 15.33
CA GLU A 24 21.32 32.74 15.44
C GLU A 24 21.02 33.77 14.35
N GLU A 25 20.59 34.96 14.78
CA GLU A 25 20.54 36.14 13.93
C GLU A 25 21.92 36.79 13.95
N GLU A 26 22.59 36.85 12.80
CA GLU A 26 23.56 37.90 12.53
C GLU A 26 23.19 38.61 11.23
N ASP A 27 23.23 39.92 11.31
CA ASP A 27 22.69 40.89 10.37
C ASP A 27 23.57 41.14 9.14
N MET A 28 22.84 41.52 8.08
CA MET A 28 23.21 42.36 6.94
C MET A 28 23.98 41.81 5.73
N GLU A 29 23.35 42.13 4.59
CA GLU A 29 23.79 42.11 3.19
C GLU A 29 23.76 40.79 2.41
N GLY A 30 22.64 40.60 1.71
CA GLY A 30 22.67 40.12 0.32
C GLY A 30 22.56 38.59 0.14
N ARG A 31 21.33 38.16 -0.14
CA ARG A 31 20.97 36.82 -0.69
C ARG A 31 21.24 35.64 0.25
N LEU A 32 20.40 35.51 1.29
CA LEU A 32 20.27 34.24 2.01
C LEU A 32 19.44 33.25 1.18
N ALA A 33 20.14 32.35 0.48
CA ALA A 33 19.57 31.09 0.07
C ALA A 33 19.24 30.31 1.36
N VAL A 34 17.96 30.20 1.70
CA VAL A 34 17.48 29.26 2.74
C VAL A 34 17.58 27.86 2.15
N VAL A 35 18.81 27.38 1.96
CA VAL A 35 19.06 25.94 1.92
C VAL A 35 19.06 25.52 3.37
N SER A 36 17.87 25.26 3.91
CA SER A 36 17.75 24.49 5.13
C SER A 36 18.45 23.16 4.85
N LYS A 37 19.71 23.05 5.24
CA LYS A 37 20.40 21.76 5.36
C LYS A 37 19.65 21.01 6.45
N LEU A 38 18.60 20.33 6.03
CA LEU A 38 18.00 19.26 6.79
C LEU A 38 19.09 18.19 6.85
N SER A 39 19.96 18.28 7.86
CA SER A 39 20.90 17.23 8.18
C SER A 39 20.09 16.05 8.70
N ARG A 40 19.42 15.36 7.78
CA ARG A 40 18.85 14.05 8.05
C ARG A 40 20.05 13.15 8.29
N SER A 41 20.50 13.05 9.54
CA SER A 41 21.28 11.89 9.94
C SER A 41 20.34 10.71 9.76
N PHE A 42 20.51 9.95 8.68
CA PHE A 42 19.80 8.71 8.46
C PHE A 42 20.37 7.68 9.43
N ARG A 43 19.98 7.79 10.70
CA ARG A 43 20.35 6.80 11.71
C ARG A 43 19.63 5.51 11.38
N GLN A 44 20.37 4.40 11.44
CA GLN A 44 19.80 3.07 11.35
C GLN A 44 18.65 2.94 12.36
N ASN A 45 17.51 2.41 11.92
CA ASN A 45 16.35 2.19 12.78
C ASN A 45 16.73 1.23 13.91
N SER A 46 16.76 1.73 15.15
CA SER A 46 17.23 0.97 16.32
C SER A 46 16.37 -0.25 16.61
N ARG A 47 15.07 -0.21 16.27
CA ARG A 47 14.17 -1.36 16.39
C ARG A 47 14.63 -2.51 15.50
N VAL A 48 14.96 -2.22 14.25
CA VAL A 48 15.44 -3.24 13.29
C VAL A 48 16.77 -3.80 13.76
N ALA A 49 17.71 -2.94 14.19
CA ALA A 49 18.99 -3.38 14.72
C ALA A 49 18.82 -4.37 15.90
N ASN A 50 17.95 -4.05 16.86
CA ASN A 50 17.70 -4.90 18.03
C ASN A 50 17.10 -6.27 17.66
N VAL A 51 16.15 -6.30 16.72
CA VAL A 51 15.51 -7.56 16.26
C VAL A 51 16.55 -8.43 15.55
N GLU A 52 17.38 -7.83 14.71
CA GLU A 52 18.38 -8.53 13.92
C GLU A 52 19.55 -9.04 14.78
N ASP A 53 19.99 -8.26 15.78
CA ASP A 53 20.98 -8.69 16.77
C ASP A 53 20.44 -9.85 17.62
N ALA A 54 19.13 -9.90 17.88
CA ALA A 54 18.50 -11.02 18.57
C ALA A 54 18.42 -12.29 17.71
N PHE A 55 18.28 -12.16 16.37
CA PHE A 55 18.36 -13.29 15.44
C PHE A 55 19.78 -13.84 15.29
N HIS A 56 20.76 -12.95 15.26
CA HIS A 56 22.17 -13.24 15.05
C HIS A 56 23.03 -12.70 16.20
N PRO A 57 22.88 -13.24 17.43
CA PRO A 57 23.65 -12.74 18.56
C PRO A 57 25.13 -12.95 18.29
N ALA A 58 25.97 -11.97 18.65
CA ALA A 58 27.41 -11.99 18.43
C ALA A 58 28.13 -13.20 19.08
N THR A 59 27.44 -13.91 19.99
CA THR A 59 27.89 -15.16 20.63
C THR A 59 27.69 -16.40 19.76
N LYS A 60 26.87 -16.33 18.70
CA LYS A 60 26.55 -17.43 17.77
C LYS A 60 27.65 -17.61 16.71
N ASN A 61 28.89 -17.79 17.16
CA ASN A 61 30.06 -17.95 16.29
C ASN A 61 30.22 -19.37 15.72
N LYS A 62 29.26 -20.26 15.97
CA LYS A 62 29.32 -21.66 15.54
C LYS A 62 27.96 -22.07 14.98
N LEU A 63 27.94 -22.55 13.74
CA LEU A 63 26.78 -23.25 13.16
C LEU A 63 26.49 -24.46 14.06
N ASP A 64 25.43 -24.39 14.86
CA ASP A 64 25.03 -25.48 15.73
C ASP A 64 24.40 -26.59 14.90
N LEU A 65 25.20 -27.61 14.59
CA LEU A 65 24.80 -28.77 13.79
C LEU A 65 23.67 -29.57 14.45
N ASN A 66 23.46 -29.43 15.76
CA ASN A 66 22.35 -30.09 16.47
C ASN A 66 20.98 -29.46 16.14
N SER A 67 20.97 -28.25 15.56
CA SER A 67 19.75 -27.55 15.14
C SER A 67 19.36 -27.81 13.69
N LEU A 68 20.17 -28.58 12.94
CA LEU A 68 19.89 -28.96 11.56
C LEU A 68 18.71 -29.93 11.52
N LYS A 69 17.52 -29.39 11.30
CA LYS A 69 16.37 -30.16 10.87
C LYS A 69 16.37 -30.18 9.35
N LEU A 70 16.18 -31.35 8.75
CA LEU A 70 15.79 -31.48 7.34
C LEU A 70 14.35 -30.97 7.20
N THR A 71 14.20 -29.65 7.21
CA THR A 71 12.97 -28.97 6.80
C THR A 71 13.07 -28.69 5.31
N GLU A 72 12.06 -29.09 4.54
CA GLU A 72 11.90 -28.65 3.15
C GLU A 72 11.72 -27.12 3.13
N GLY A 73 12.78 -26.38 2.81
CA GLY A 73 12.77 -24.92 2.79
C GLY A 73 14.12 -24.32 2.47
N PHE A 74 14.13 -23.03 2.13
CA PHE A 74 15.37 -22.28 1.94
C PHE A 74 16.11 -22.14 3.28
N PRO A 75 17.46 -22.18 3.29
CA PRO A 75 18.23 -22.02 4.51
C PRO A 75 18.01 -20.62 5.09
N ASN A 76 17.92 -20.55 6.42
CA ASN A 76 17.89 -19.28 7.12
C ASN A 76 19.19 -18.50 6.87
N ARG A 77 19.10 -17.16 6.89
CA ARG A 77 20.29 -16.30 6.86
C ARG A 77 21.23 -16.73 7.99
N PRO A 78 22.53 -16.97 7.75
CA PRO A 78 23.45 -17.39 8.81
C PRO A 78 23.97 -16.22 9.66
N GLY A 79 24.00 -15.00 9.10
CA GLY A 79 24.46 -13.79 9.76
C GLY A 79 24.69 -12.63 8.77
N TYR A 80 25.37 -11.58 9.22
CA TYR A 80 25.75 -10.40 8.42
C TYR A 80 27.20 -10.42 7.98
N GLY A 81 27.48 -9.79 6.84
CA GLY A 81 28.85 -9.51 6.41
C GLY A 81 29.49 -8.44 7.29
N THR A 82 30.67 -8.72 7.83
CA THR A 82 31.40 -7.82 8.76
C THR A 82 32.66 -7.21 8.14
N ARG A 83 33.05 -7.64 6.94
CA ARG A 83 34.26 -7.19 6.26
C ARG A 83 33.97 -5.98 5.37
N GLY A 84 34.95 -5.09 5.25
CA GLY A 84 34.89 -3.91 4.40
C GLY A 84 34.67 -2.61 5.20
N THR A 85 34.73 -1.48 4.49
CA THR A 85 34.50 -0.16 5.06
C THR A 85 32.99 0.12 5.09
N ARG A 86 32.46 0.56 6.24
CA ARG A 86 31.05 0.94 6.35
C ARG A 86 30.77 2.18 5.49
N VAL A 87 29.70 2.13 4.70
CA VAL A 87 29.22 3.24 3.88
C VAL A 87 27.73 3.43 4.12
N GLU A 88 27.27 4.67 4.12
CA GLU A 88 25.85 5.00 4.24
C GLU A 88 25.20 4.97 2.85
N LEU A 89 24.08 4.24 2.74
CA LEU A 89 23.35 4.09 1.49
C LEU A 89 21.89 4.48 1.69
N THR A 90 21.32 5.13 0.69
CA THR A 90 19.88 5.37 0.58
C THR A 90 19.28 4.36 -0.39
N ALA A 91 18.21 3.70 0.02
CA ALA A 91 17.46 2.79 -0.84
C ALA A 91 16.07 3.37 -1.12
N ASN A 92 15.50 3.04 -2.29
CA ASN A 92 14.14 3.45 -2.68
C ASN A 92 13.08 2.59 -2.00
N TYR A 93 13.15 2.47 -0.68
CA TYR A 93 12.22 1.73 0.16
C TYR A 93 11.63 2.68 1.19
N ILE A 94 10.33 2.56 1.40
CA ILE A 94 9.58 3.33 2.39
C ILE A 94 9.04 2.35 3.42
N GLU A 95 9.31 2.62 4.70
CA GLU A 95 8.79 1.80 5.80
C GLU A 95 7.28 2.05 5.95
N LEU A 96 6.50 0.97 5.94
CA LEU A 96 5.07 1.02 6.20
C LEU A 96 4.81 0.62 7.65
N LEU A 97 4.13 1.50 8.40
CA LEU A 97 3.83 1.32 9.81
C LEU A 97 2.32 1.18 10.01
N PRO A 98 1.74 -0.01 9.78
CA PRO A 98 0.31 -0.22 10.03
C PRO A 98 0.02 -0.18 11.53
N PRO A 99 -1.17 0.30 11.94
CA PRO A 99 -1.62 0.20 13.32
C PRO A 99 -1.70 -1.27 13.75
N SER A 100 -1.30 -1.57 14.99
CA SER A 100 -1.27 -2.95 15.52
C SER A 100 -2.65 -3.60 15.64
N ASN A 101 -3.70 -2.79 15.79
CA ASN A 101 -5.09 -3.22 15.85
C ASN A 101 -5.81 -3.16 14.49
N LEU A 102 -5.06 -3.04 13.39
CA LEU A 102 -5.65 -3.00 12.05
C LEU A 102 -6.15 -4.39 11.64
N THR A 103 -7.46 -4.49 11.47
CA THR A 103 -8.14 -5.66 10.93
C THR A 103 -8.70 -5.31 9.56
N LEU A 104 -8.49 -6.21 8.60
CA LEU A 104 -9.01 -6.09 7.24
C LEU A 104 -10.02 -7.20 7.00
N HIS A 105 -11.14 -6.87 6.35
CA HIS A 105 -12.17 -7.82 5.97
C HIS A 105 -12.12 -8.01 4.46
N GLN A 106 -11.87 -9.24 4.03
CA GLN A 106 -11.80 -9.60 2.62
C GLN A 106 -13.16 -10.12 2.15
N TYR A 107 -13.54 -9.68 0.96
CA TYR A 107 -14.76 -10.05 0.26
C TYR A 107 -14.45 -10.47 -1.16
N ASP A 108 -15.20 -11.46 -1.64
CA ASP A 108 -15.14 -11.96 -3.01
C ASP A 108 -16.26 -11.32 -3.83
N ILE A 109 -15.91 -10.81 -5.01
CA ILE A 109 -16.82 -10.16 -5.96
C ILE A 109 -17.16 -11.15 -7.07
N GLN A 110 -18.44 -11.40 -7.28
CA GLN A 110 -18.96 -12.20 -8.39
C GLN A 110 -19.96 -11.36 -9.21
N ILE A 111 -19.80 -11.35 -10.53
CA ILE A 111 -20.59 -10.50 -11.44
C ILE A 111 -21.40 -11.38 -12.39
N SER A 112 -22.69 -11.12 -12.50
CA SER A 112 -23.61 -11.79 -13.42
C SER A 112 -24.47 -10.78 -14.20
N PRO A 113 -24.54 -10.83 -15.54
CA PRO A 113 -23.84 -11.76 -16.44
C PRO A 113 -22.32 -11.51 -16.44
N VAL A 114 -21.55 -12.48 -16.93
CA VAL A 114 -20.08 -12.41 -16.90
C VAL A 114 -19.58 -11.20 -17.70
N ALA A 115 -18.88 -10.29 -17.02
CA ALA A 115 -18.15 -9.18 -17.64
C ALA A 115 -16.65 -9.51 -17.71
N VAL A 116 -16.00 -9.13 -18.81
CA VAL A 116 -14.56 -9.38 -19.06
C VAL A 116 -13.81 -8.09 -19.36
N GLY A 117 -12.52 -8.06 -18.99
CA GLY A 117 -11.61 -6.96 -19.29
C GLY A 117 -12.08 -5.60 -18.74
N LYS A 118 -12.05 -4.57 -19.58
CA LYS A 118 -12.44 -3.19 -19.20
C LYS A 118 -13.88 -3.09 -18.70
N LYS A 119 -14.79 -3.92 -19.21
CA LYS A 119 -16.19 -3.94 -18.73
C LYS A 119 -16.29 -4.41 -17.28
N HIS A 120 -15.54 -5.46 -16.92
CA HIS A 120 -15.48 -5.96 -15.55
C HIS A 120 -14.97 -4.88 -14.60
N PHE A 121 -13.85 -4.27 -14.97
CA PHE A 121 -13.24 -3.17 -14.22
C PHE A 121 -14.26 -2.04 -13.99
N ARG A 122 -14.96 -1.63 -15.06
CA ARG A 122 -15.98 -0.58 -14.99
C ARG A 122 -17.16 -0.96 -14.09
N VAL A 123 -17.65 -2.19 -14.15
CA VAL A 123 -18.75 -2.65 -13.27
C VAL A 123 -18.33 -2.58 -11.80
N VAL A 124 -17.10 -2.98 -11.45
CA VAL A 124 -16.59 -2.85 -10.08
C VAL A 124 -16.43 -1.38 -9.68
N GLN A 125 -16.00 -0.51 -10.60
CA GLN A 125 -15.93 0.93 -10.32
C GLN A 125 -17.32 1.52 -10.03
N LEU A 126 -18.35 1.08 -10.75
CA LEU A 126 -19.74 1.48 -10.51
C LEU A 126 -20.29 0.89 -9.21
N LEU A 127 -19.92 -0.34 -8.85
CA LEU A 127 -20.24 -0.94 -7.55
C LEU A 127 -19.74 -0.06 -6.40
N LEU A 128 -18.51 0.46 -6.48
CA LEU A 128 -17.97 1.34 -5.43
C LEU A 128 -18.73 2.66 -5.28
N GLN A 129 -19.47 3.09 -6.32
CA GLN A 129 -20.32 4.27 -6.32
C GLN A 129 -21.75 3.97 -5.84
N ALA A 130 -22.13 2.69 -5.74
CA ALA A 130 -23.45 2.29 -5.30
C ALA A 130 -23.65 2.63 -3.80
N PRO A 131 -24.88 2.95 -3.36
CA PRO A 131 -25.15 3.40 -1.98
C PRO A 131 -24.60 2.48 -0.88
N GLU A 132 -24.57 1.17 -1.15
CA GLU A 132 -24.09 0.13 -0.24
C GLU A 132 -22.60 0.25 0.05
N CYS A 133 -21.82 0.76 -0.91
CA CYS A 133 -20.36 0.92 -0.80
C CYS A 133 -19.93 2.39 -0.66
N ALA A 134 -20.71 3.34 -1.19
CA ALA A 134 -20.37 4.76 -1.24
C ALA A 134 -20.13 5.35 0.16
N SER A 135 -20.93 4.94 1.16
CA SER A 135 -20.77 5.37 2.55
C SER A 135 -19.43 4.96 3.18
N LYS A 136 -18.78 3.92 2.65
CA LYS A 136 -17.52 3.34 3.14
C LYS A 136 -16.40 3.44 2.12
N GLN A 137 -16.55 4.25 1.08
CA GLN A 137 -15.60 4.28 -0.03
C GLN A 137 -14.15 4.60 0.42
N GLY A 138 -13.96 5.39 1.47
CA GLY A 138 -12.64 5.69 2.05
C GLY A 138 -11.99 4.52 2.81
N ASP A 139 -12.78 3.54 3.23
CA ASP A 139 -12.31 2.35 3.97
C ASP A 139 -12.16 1.11 3.08
N ILE A 140 -12.59 1.20 1.82
CA ILE A 140 -12.65 0.09 0.87
C ILE A 140 -11.54 0.22 -0.17
N ALA A 141 -10.88 -0.90 -0.46
CA ALA A 141 -9.96 -1.07 -1.57
C ALA A 141 -10.36 -2.30 -2.38
N THR A 142 -10.08 -2.29 -3.68
CA THR A 142 -10.33 -3.43 -4.57
C THR A 142 -9.25 -3.56 -5.62
N ASP A 143 -9.03 -4.79 -6.07
CA ASP A 143 -8.19 -5.09 -7.22
C ASP A 143 -8.86 -4.77 -8.58
N PHE A 144 -10.13 -4.34 -8.53
CA PHE A 144 -11.05 -4.12 -9.65
C PHE A 144 -11.35 -5.40 -10.45
N ARG A 145 -11.29 -6.54 -9.78
CA ARG A 145 -11.56 -7.85 -10.33
C ARG A 145 -12.44 -8.63 -9.35
N SER A 146 -11.86 -9.57 -8.62
CA SER A 146 -12.60 -10.50 -7.79
C SER A 146 -12.51 -10.21 -6.30
N THR A 147 -11.70 -9.25 -5.86
CA THR A 147 -11.40 -9.07 -4.44
C THR A 147 -11.61 -7.64 -3.98
N LEU A 148 -12.33 -7.52 -2.87
CA LEU A 148 -12.54 -6.28 -2.14
C LEU A 148 -12.03 -6.47 -0.72
N VAL A 149 -11.32 -5.46 -0.22
CA VAL A 149 -10.79 -5.42 1.13
C VAL A 149 -11.33 -4.17 1.79
N SER A 150 -11.90 -4.32 2.99
CA SER A 150 -12.44 -3.21 3.76
C SER A 150 -11.81 -3.15 5.14
N LYS A 151 -11.53 -1.95 5.63
CA LYS A 151 -11.12 -1.72 7.02
C LYS A 151 -12.27 -1.95 8.01
N THR A 152 -13.50 -1.66 7.60
CA THR A 152 -14.70 -1.85 8.42
C THR A 152 -15.56 -2.97 7.85
N LYS A 153 -16.09 -3.85 8.71
CA LYS A 153 -16.97 -4.93 8.24
C LYS A 153 -18.23 -4.34 7.60
N LEU A 154 -18.63 -4.88 6.45
CA LEU A 154 -19.93 -4.59 5.84
C LEU A 154 -21.07 -5.05 6.76
N SER A 155 -22.24 -4.43 6.64
CA SER A 155 -23.40 -4.72 7.50
C SER A 155 -23.90 -6.16 7.36
N GLN A 156 -23.72 -6.74 6.18
CA GLN A 156 -24.10 -8.10 5.85
C GLN A 156 -22.86 -8.85 5.33
N ASP A 157 -22.83 -10.16 5.60
CA ASP A 157 -21.80 -11.06 5.06
C ASP A 157 -22.01 -11.33 3.57
N GLU A 158 -23.19 -11.06 3.03
CA GLU A 158 -23.48 -11.14 1.61
C GLU A 158 -24.35 -9.96 1.20
N VAL A 159 -23.92 -9.22 0.18
CA VAL A 159 -24.66 -8.10 -0.38
C VAL A 159 -24.82 -8.33 -1.88
N LEU A 160 -26.05 -8.28 -2.38
CA LEU A 160 -26.36 -8.32 -3.80
C LEU A 160 -26.69 -6.90 -4.26
N VAL A 161 -25.85 -6.34 -5.12
CA VAL A 161 -26.01 -4.99 -5.67
C VAL A 161 -26.38 -5.08 -7.14
N GLU A 162 -27.45 -4.40 -7.54
CA GLU A 162 -27.79 -4.24 -8.94
C GLU A 162 -27.10 -2.99 -9.50
N VAL A 163 -26.16 -3.20 -10.41
CA VAL A 163 -25.32 -2.15 -10.99
C VAL A 163 -25.75 -1.91 -12.44
N PRO A 164 -26.50 -0.84 -12.74
CA PRO A 164 -26.80 -0.47 -14.11
C PRO A 164 -25.51 -0.01 -14.82
N TYR A 165 -25.17 -0.66 -15.92
CA TYR A 165 -23.94 -0.33 -16.64
C TYR A 165 -24.03 1.03 -17.33
N ARG A 166 -22.98 1.84 -17.15
CA ARG A 166 -22.75 3.07 -17.92
C ARG A 166 -21.27 3.16 -18.32
N SER A 167 -21.01 3.69 -19.51
CA SER A 167 -19.63 3.92 -19.95
C SER A 167 -18.94 5.01 -19.11
N GLU A 168 -17.63 5.18 -19.27
CA GLU A 168 -16.89 6.24 -18.55
C GLU A 168 -17.23 7.65 -19.03
N SER A 169 -17.70 7.77 -20.28
CA SER A 169 -18.12 9.03 -20.92
C SER A 169 -19.59 9.39 -20.67
N GLU A 170 -20.35 8.52 -20.03
CA GLU A 170 -21.78 8.72 -19.77
C GLU A 170 -22.02 8.96 -18.27
N ASP A 171 -22.72 10.05 -17.97
CA ASP A 171 -23.14 10.36 -16.60
C ASP A 171 -24.28 9.45 -16.14
N GLU A 172 -25.29 9.24 -17.01
CA GLU A 172 -26.47 8.43 -16.72
C GLU A 172 -26.52 7.13 -17.55
N PRO A 173 -27.01 6.01 -16.98
CA PRO A 173 -27.26 4.80 -17.74
C PRO A 173 -28.31 5.02 -18.83
N THR A 174 -28.11 4.40 -20.00
CA THR A 174 -29.11 4.42 -21.08
C THR A 174 -30.40 3.70 -20.64
N ALA A 175 -31.56 4.08 -21.19
CA ALA A 175 -32.86 3.46 -20.89
C ALA A 175 -32.95 1.94 -21.11
N ARG A 176 -31.99 1.33 -21.81
CA ARG A 176 -31.86 -0.12 -22.04
C ARG A 176 -30.50 -0.67 -21.57
N ALA A 177 -29.87 0.00 -20.59
CA ALA A 177 -28.59 -0.41 -20.06
C ALA A 177 -28.64 -1.83 -19.48
N THR A 178 -27.58 -2.61 -19.71
CA THR A 178 -27.44 -3.93 -19.08
C THR A 178 -27.24 -3.75 -17.58
N VAL A 179 -28.09 -4.40 -16.78
CA VAL A 179 -27.95 -4.41 -15.32
C VAL A 179 -27.13 -5.62 -14.92
N TYR A 180 -26.04 -5.39 -14.20
CA TYR A 180 -25.19 -6.42 -13.64
C TYR A 180 -25.57 -6.67 -12.18
N LYS A 181 -25.81 -7.92 -11.83
CA LYS A 181 -25.96 -8.37 -10.44
C LYS A 181 -24.58 -8.68 -9.90
N VAL A 182 -24.13 -7.88 -8.95
CA VAL A 182 -22.83 -8.01 -8.31
C VAL A 182 -23.03 -8.53 -6.90
N ARG A 183 -22.55 -9.74 -6.65
CA ARG A 183 -22.56 -10.37 -5.33
C ARG A 183 -21.23 -10.09 -4.66
N VAL A 184 -21.28 -9.44 -3.50
CA VAL A 184 -20.12 -9.19 -2.63
C VAL A 184 -20.27 -10.10 -1.41
N GLN A 185 -19.42 -11.12 -1.32
CA GLN A 185 -19.51 -12.15 -0.29
C GLN A 185 -18.30 -12.07 0.64
N TYR A 186 -18.55 -12.02 1.95
CA TYR A 186 -17.51 -12.06 2.97
C TYR A 186 -16.75 -13.38 2.87
N SER A 187 -15.43 -13.26 2.79
CA SER A 187 -14.52 -14.39 2.62
C SER A 187 -13.81 -14.67 3.95
N LYS A 188 -13.07 -13.67 4.46
CA LYS A 188 -12.27 -13.83 5.69
C LYS A 188 -11.90 -12.53 6.37
N THR A 189 -11.44 -12.65 7.61
CA THR A 189 -10.86 -11.54 8.38
C THR A 189 -9.35 -11.73 8.49
N LEU A 190 -8.61 -10.65 8.27
CA LEU A 190 -7.16 -10.61 8.21
C LEU A 190 -6.63 -9.64 9.28
N ASN A 191 -5.86 -10.18 10.22
CA ASN A 191 -5.25 -9.37 11.28
C ASN A 191 -3.85 -8.90 10.86
N VAL A 192 -3.69 -7.61 10.59
CA VAL A 192 -2.39 -7.05 10.19
C VAL A 192 -1.40 -7.05 11.36
N GLY A 193 -1.90 -7.01 12.61
CA GLY A 193 -1.07 -7.15 13.79
C GLY A 193 -0.30 -8.47 13.83
N GLU A 194 -0.89 -9.57 13.33
CA GLU A 194 -0.20 -10.85 13.23
C GLU A 194 0.95 -10.83 12.22
N LEU A 195 0.78 -10.11 11.09
CA LEU A 195 1.87 -9.87 10.15
C LEU A 195 3.01 -9.07 10.79
N VAL A 196 2.68 -8.00 11.52
CA VAL A 196 3.68 -7.19 12.23
C VAL A 196 4.40 -8.04 13.27
N ASN A 197 3.68 -8.82 14.07
CA ASN A 197 4.28 -9.72 15.06
C ASN A 197 5.16 -10.78 14.41
N TYR A 198 4.76 -11.33 13.27
CA TYR A 198 5.56 -12.25 12.48
C TYR A 198 6.86 -11.61 11.98
N LEU A 199 6.79 -10.39 11.44
CA LEU A 199 7.97 -9.66 10.93
C LEU A 199 8.95 -9.23 12.04
N ASN A 200 8.48 -9.04 13.28
CA ASN A 200 9.31 -8.69 14.43
C ASN A 200 9.71 -9.90 15.31
N SER A 201 9.21 -11.09 14.98
CA SER A 201 9.53 -12.29 15.73
C SER A 201 10.99 -12.64 15.56
N THR A 202 11.64 -13.10 16.63
CA THR A 202 12.99 -13.67 16.61
C THR A 202 12.99 -15.20 16.54
N SER A 203 11.80 -15.81 16.42
CA SER A 203 11.61 -17.26 16.41
C SER A 203 11.60 -17.83 14.99
N LEU A 204 12.62 -18.64 14.66
CA LEU A 204 12.77 -19.26 13.33
C LEU A 204 11.67 -20.26 12.96
N SER A 205 10.88 -20.74 13.94
CA SER A 205 9.78 -21.68 13.72
C SER A 205 8.42 -21.00 13.61
N GLN A 206 8.34 -19.67 13.76
CA GLN A 206 7.07 -18.98 13.66
C GLN A 206 6.58 -19.02 12.21
N SER A 207 5.38 -19.54 12.00
CA SER A 207 4.68 -19.47 10.72
C SER A 207 3.54 -18.46 10.83
N LEU A 208 3.18 -17.86 9.69
CA LEU A 208 1.99 -17.02 9.55
C LEU A 208 1.09 -17.70 8.53
N VAL A 209 -0.10 -18.11 8.96
CA VAL A 209 -1.05 -18.88 8.14
C VAL A 209 -1.51 -18.04 6.94
N ASP A 210 -2.06 -16.86 7.19
CA ASP A 210 -2.63 -15.98 6.15
C ASP A 210 -1.61 -15.06 5.46
N LYS A 211 -0.34 -15.47 5.39
CA LYS A 211 0.76 -14.61 4.89
C LYS A 211 0.50 -14.11 3.48
N GLN A 212 0.04 -14.98 2.58
CA GLN A 212 -0.16 -14.64 1.16
C GLN A 212 -1.32 -13.66 1.00
N GLU A 213 -2.37 -13.85 1.76
CA GLU A 213 -3.60 -13.05 1.67
C GLU A 213 -3.45 -11.71 2.37
N LEU A 214 -2.73 -11.65 3.49
CA LEU A 214 -2.31 -10.37 4.08
C LEU A 214 -1.45 -9.56 3.10
N THR A 215 -0.48 -10.22 2.45
CA THR A 215 0.35 -9.57 1.43
C THR A 215 -0.49 -9.09 0.26
N GLN A 216 -1.43 -9.92 -0.22
CA GLN A 216 -2.33 -9.56 -1.30
C GLN A 216 -3.24 -8.40 -0.92
N ALA A 217 -3.82 -8.40 0.28
CA ALA A 217 -4.68 -7.32 0.76
C ALA A 217 -3.93 -5.98 0.82
N LEU A 218 -2.70 -5.98 1.30
CA LEU A 218 -1.84 -4.78 1.30
C LEU A 218 -1.47 -4.33 -0.11
N ASN A 219 -1.18 -5.26 -1.02
CA ASN A 219 -0.95 -4.94 -2.43
C ASN A 219 -2.19 -4.32 -3.08
N ILE A 220 -3.39 -4.82 -2.77
CA ILE A 220 -4.65 -4.26 -3.23
C ILE A 220 -4.80 -2.84 -2.72
N PHE A 221 -4.60 -2.63 -1.42
CA PHE A 221 -4.69 -1.31 -0.79
C PHE A 221 -3.75 -0.29 -1.45
N LEU A 222 -2.46 -0.63 -1.60
CA LEU A 222 -1.45 0.27 -2.18
C LEU A 222 -1.73 0.60 -3.65
N ASN A 223 -2.27 -0.35 -4.41
CA ASN A 223 -2.56 -0.16 -5.84
C ASN A 223 -3.96 0.42 -6.11
N HIS A 224 -4.86 0.44 -5.13
CA HIS A 224 -6.25 0.84 -5.33
C HIS A 224 -6.36 2.26 -5.87
N TYR A 225 -5.68 3.21 -5.23
CA TYR A 225 -5.67 4.62 -5.66
C TYR A 225 -5.12 4.77 -7.08
N ALA A 226 -4.00 4.11 -7.38
CA ALA A 226 -3.36 4.21 -8.68
C ALA A 226 -4.27 3.70 -9.82
N LYS A 227 -5.09 2.68 -9.54
CA LYS A 227 -6.07 2.14 -10.48
C LYS A 227 -7.38 2.93 -10.53
N SER A 228 -7.79 3.57 -9.44
CA SER A 228 -9.06 4.30 -9.36
C SER A 228 -8.98 5.72 -9.90
N ALA A 229 -7.79 6.32 -9.87
CA ALA A 229 -7.55 7.69 -10.29
C ALA A 229 -7.62 7.85 -11.82
N LYS A 230 -8.39 8.85 -12.28
CA LYS A 230 -8.58 9.13 -13.72
C LYS A 230 -7.34 9.72 -14.41
N ASN A 231 -6.43 10.30 -13.64
CA ASN A 231 -5.20 10.93 -14.12
C ASN A 231 -4.00 9.97 -14.10
N LEU A 232 -4.19 8.70 -13.78
CA LEU A 232 -3.16 7.68 -13.77
C LEU A 232 -3.54 6.55 -14.73
N ILE A 233 -2.55 5.99 -15.42
CA ILE A 233 -2.71 4.75 -16.18
C ILE A 233 -1.79 3.69 -15.61
N THR A 234 -2.37 2.58 -15.16
CA THR A 234 -1.60 1.44 -14.66
C THR A 234 -1.37 0.42 -15.78
N ILE A 235 -0.12 0.08 -16.04
CA ILE A 235 0.28 -0.97 -16.97
C ILE A 235 0.78 -2.18 -16.16
N GLY A 236 0.17 -3.34 -16.40
CA GLY A 236 0.44 -4.54 -15.63
C GLY A 236 -0.05 -4.42 -14.18
N SER A 237 0.73 -4.96 -13.24
CA SER A 237 0.34 -5.01 -11.82
C SER A 237 0.97 -3.91 -10.95
N THR A 238 2.04 -3.24 -11.40
CA THR A 238 2.88 -2.42 -10.50
C THR A 238 3.34 -1.07 -11.06
N LYS A 239 3.14 -0.79 -12.35
CA LYS A 239 3.64 0.45 -12.97
C LYS A 239 2.48 1.37 -13.26
N SER A 240 2.56 2.60 -12.77
CA SER A 240 1.55 3.62 -13.00
C SER A 240 2.22 4.86 -13.58
N PHE A 241 1.62 5.41 -14.64
CA PHE A 241 2.10 6.57 -15.36
C PHE A 241 1.11 7.70 -15.20
N SER A 242 1.61 8.92 -15.07
CA SER A 242 0.76 10.10 -14.91
C SER A 242 0.30 10.60 -16.27
N LEU A 243 -1.01 10.75 -16.41
CA LEU A 243 -1.64 11.39 -17.57
C LEU A 243 -1.80 12.91 -17.36
N SER A 244 -1.33 13.46 -16.23
CA SER A 244 -1.33 14.91 -16.01
C SER A 244 -0.57 15.63 -17.13
N SER A 245 -1.00 16.86 -17.43
CA SER A 245 -0.27 17.79 -18.30
C SER A 245 1.09 18.18 -17.72
N GLU A 246 1.29 18.04 -16.40
CA GLU A 246 2.54 18.36 -15.71
C GLU A 246 3.54 17.19 -15.73
N ALA A 247 3.12 16.01 -16.21
CA ALA A 247 4.00 14.86 -16.31
C ALA A 247 5.13 15.13 -17.33
N ALA A 248 6.32 14.63 -17.06
CA ALA A 248 7.44 14.74 -17.99
C ALA A 248 7.13 13.92 -19.25
N ARG A 249 7.00 14.60 -20.39
CA ARG A 249 6.74 13.99 -21.70
C ARG A 249 7.86 14.32 -22.66
N ALA A 250 8.13 13.39 -23.57
CA ALA A 250 9.08 13.62 -24.66
C ALA A 250 8.59 12.92 -25.92
N ASP A 251 8.57 13.66 -27.03
CA ASP A 251 8.26 13.10 -28.35
C ASP A 251 9.43 12.24 -28.83
N ILE A 252 9.12 11.02 -29.27
CA ILE A 252 10.10 10.09 -29.86
C ILE A 252 9.82 9.84 -31.36
N GLY A 253 8.91 10.62 -31.96
CA GLY A 253 8.56 10.59 -33.37
C GLY A 253 7.46 9.58 -33.71
N SER A 254 6.97 9.64 -34.95
CA SER A 254 5.93 8.73 -35.48
C SER A 254 4.62 8.70 -34.67
N GLY A 255 4.30 9.78 -33.96
CA GLY A 255 3.11 9.85 -33.10
C GLY A 255 3.23 9.09 -31.79
N LEU A 256 4.46 8.83 -31.32
CA LEU A 256 4.76 8.18 -30.05
C LEU A 256 5.39 9.18 -29.07
N GLU A 257 4.95 9.15 -27.83
CA GLU A 257 5.50 9.97 -26.74
C GLU A 257 5.91 9.08 -25.55
N ILE A 258 6.92 9.53 -24.81
CA ILE A 258 7.26 9.01 -23.47
C ILE A 258 6.25 9.58 -22.48
N ILE A 259 5.65 8.69 -21.69
CA ILE A 259 4.71 8.96 -20.59
C ILE A 259 5.20 8.35 -19.28
#